data_AF-A0A8T3VWU2-F1
#
_entry.id   AF-A0A8T3VWU2-F1
#
_cell.length_a   1.000
_cell.length_b   1.000
_cell.length_c   1.000
_cell.angle_alpha   90.00
_cell.angle_beta   90.00
_cell.angle_gamma   90.00
#
_symmetry.space_group_name_H-M   'P 1'
#
loop_
_entity.id
_entity.type
_entity.pdbx_description
1 polymer ?
#
loop_
_entity_poly.entity_id
_entity_poly.type
_entity_poly.pdbx_seq_one_letter_code
_entity_poly.pdbx_strand_id
1 'polypeptide(L)'
;MITEKQIEDTIYQLYKQAAIVLQDDVKCALEDALKREDSDLGRLNIEAILKNIELAEEKSIPMCQDTGLPIIFVKLGKVPVENLYEGIKKGVAKATSEVPLRPNVVDPITRKNSGNVGDKVPIVDIELIDEDYVEFTIMPKGFGSENNNALKMALPAEGIEGVKDFVVETALKAGGKPCPPIVVGVGIGGSSDMALKLGKKALLGKVGERNPDPTIAEMELECLERINKDGKGPMGLGGRTTALDVKILKMDTHTAGLPIGVVIQCWADRHATARLEDN
;
A
#
# COMPACT_ATOMS: atom_id res chain seq x y z
N MET A 1 24.61 -18.27 -4.13
CA MET A 1 23.91 -17.39 -5.07
C MET A 1 22.42 -17.68 -5.03
N ILE A 2 21.60 -16.64 -4.99
CA ILE A 2 20.14 -16.74 -5.04
C ILE A 2 19.71 -16.93 -6.49
N THR A 3 19.09 -18.06 -6.78
CA THR A 3 18.71 -18.48 -8.14
C THR A 3 17.43 -17.81 -8.62
N GLU A 4 17.26 -17.70 -9.94
CA GLU A 4 16.01 -17.20 -10.56
C GLU A 4 14.78 -17.99 -10.07
N LYS A 5 14.93 -19.30 -9.87
CA LYS A 5 13.86 -20.19 -9.43
C LYS A 5 13.43 -19.93 -7.99
N GLN A 6 14.38 -19.65 -7.09
CA GLN A 6 14.05 -19.25 -5.71
C GLN A 6 13.26 -17.94 -5.68
N ILE A 7 13.58 -16.99 -6.56
CA ILE A 7 12.86 -15.72 -6.69
C ILE A 7 11.45 -15.98 -7.24
N GLU A 8 11.31 -16.77 -8.31
CA GLU A 8 10.02 -17.15 -8.89
C GLU A 8 9.09 -17.76 -7.83
N ASP A 9 9.55 -18.77 -7.10
CA ASP A 9 8.74 -19.47 -6.10
C ASP A 9 8.42 -18.57 -4.91
N THR A 10 9.34 -17.69 -4.50
CA THR A 10 9.11 -16.70 -3.44
C THR A 10 8.03 -15.70 -3.84
N ILE A 11 8.14 -15.09 -5.02
CA ILE A 11 7.17 -14.10 -5.51
C ILE A 11 5.80 -14.72 -5.74
N TYR A 12 5.74 -15.97 -6.21
CA TYR A 12 4.51 -16.74 -6.29
C TYR A 12 3.80 -16.84 -4.92
N GLN A 13 4.52 -17.27 -3.88
CA GLN A 13 3.95 -17.43 -2.54
C GLN A 13 3.51 -16.09 -1.97
N LEU A 14 4.34 -15.06 -2.12
CA LEU A 14 4.02 -13.72 -1.65
C LEU A 14 2.77 -13.15 -2.32
N TYR A 15 2.61 -13.32 -3.64
CA TYR A 15 1.42 -12.81 -4.33
C TYR A 15 0.15 -13.56 -3.90
N LYS A 16 0.24 -14.89 -3.77
CA LYS A 16 -0.85 -15.71 -3.24
C LYS A 16 -1.25 -15.23 -1.84
N GLN A 17 -0.28 -15.08 -0.94
CA GLN A 17 -0.50 -14.65 0.43
C GLN A 17 -1.14 -13.25 0.47
N ALA A 18 -0.54 -12.25 -0.18
CA ALA A 18 -1.05 -10.89 -0.18
C ALA A 18 -2.46 -10.79 -0.79
N ALA A 19 -2.81 -11.63 -1.77
CA ALA A 19 -4.15 -11.58 -2.35
C ALA A 19 -5.25 -12.12 -1.41
N ILE A 20 -4.91 -13.05 -0.52
CA ILE A 20 -5.86 -13.86 0.26
C ILE A 20 -5.88 -13.46 1.74
N VAL A 21 -4.71 -13.25 2.35
CA VAL A 21 -4.53 -13.03 3.79
C VAL A 21 -4.23 -11.57 4.05
N LEU A 22 -5.04 -10.92 4.88
CA LEU A 22 -4.80 -9.55 5.33
C LEU A 22 -3.94 -9.58 6.60
N GLN A 23 -3.06 -8.61 6.75
CA GLN A 23 -2.12 -8.51 7.86
C GLN A 23 -2.87 -8.29 9.18
N ASP A 24 -2.36 -8.87 10.26
CA ASP A 24 -3.04 -8.91 11.56
C ASP A 24 -3.24 -7.51 12.17
N ASP A 25 -2.29 -6.59 11.96
CA ASP A 25 -2.38 -5.20 12.39
C ASP A 25 -3.55 -4.46 11.73
N VAL A 26 -3.78 -4.68 10.43
CA VAL A 26 -4.93 -4.10 9.71
C VAL A 26 -6.24 -4.72 10.20
N LYS A 27 -6.28 -6.05 10.41
CA LYS A 27 -7.46 -6.74 10.98
C LYS A 27 -7.80 -6.21 12.37
N CYS A 28 -6.81 -6.09 13.27
CA CYS A 28 -7.01 -5.51 14.59
C CYS A 28 -7.51 -4.06 14.52
N ALA A 29 -6.97 -3.25 13.61
CA ALA A 29 -7.44 -1.87 13.44
C ALA A 29 -8.89 -1.79 12.96
N LEU A 30 -9.33 -2.69 12.08
CA LEU A 30 -10.72 -2.81 11.65
C LEU A 30 -11.63 -3.27 12.81
N GLU A 31 -11.21 -4.24 13.61
CA GLU A 31 -11.95 -4.68 14.80
C GLU A 31 -12.08 -3.55 15.83
N ASP A 32 -11.02 -2.78 16.07
CA ASP A 32 -11.04 -1.64 16.98
C ASP A 32 -11.85 -0.47 16.41
N ALA A 33 -11.88 -0.29 15.09
CA ALA A 33 -12.80 0.64 14.43
C ALA A 33 -14.26 0.21 14.66
N LEU A 34 -14.58 -1.08 14.51
CA LEU A 34 -15.92 -1.61 14.75
C LEU A 34 -16.38 -1.42 16.21
N LYS A 35 -15.50 -1.61 17.19
CA LYS A 35 -15.81 -1.40 18.62
C LYS A 35 -16.14 0.05 18.96
N ARG A 36 -15.54 1.01 18.24
CA ARG A 36 -15.71 2.45 18.47
C ARG A 36 -16.77 3.09 17.58
N GLU A 37 -17.25 2.38 16.55
CA GLU A 37 -18.21 2.92 15.58
C GLU A 37 -19.62 2.95 16.17
N ASP A 38 -20.21 4.16 16.16
CA ASP A 38 -21.54 4.45 16.70
C ASP A 38 -22.61 4.44 15.58
N SER A 39 -22.21 4.60 14.31
CA SER A 39 -23.13 4.58 13.18
C SER A 39 -23.51 3.15 12.80
N ASP A 40 -24.80 2.80 12.82
CA ASP A 40 -25.30 1.50 12.36
C ASP A 40 -24.81 1.14 10.95
N LEU A 41 -24.82 2.12 10.04
CA LEU A 41 -24.33 1.93 8.68
C LEU A 41 -22.81 1.76 8.63
N GLY A 42 -22.06 2.53 9.42
CA GLY A 42 -20.61 2.37 9.55
C GLY A 42 -20.23 0.99 10.07
N ARG A 43 -20.91 0.54 11.14
CA ARG A 43 -20.74 -0.80 11.74
C ARG A 43 -21.01 -1.90 10.72
N LEU A 44 -22.15 -1.84 10.02
CA LEU A 44 -22.53 -2.81 9.00
C LEU A 44 -21.45 -2.96 7.91
N ASN A 45 -20.85 -1.85 7.47
CA ASN A 45 -19.80 -1.88 6.45
C ASN A 45 -18.49 -2.50 6.99
N ILE A 46 -18.08 -2.16 8.21
CA ILE A 46 -16.88 -2.76 8.82
C ILE A 46 -17.10 -4.26 9.09
N GLU A 47 -18.28 -4.66 9.57
CA GLU A 47 -18.66 -6.07 9.75
C GLU A 47 -18.62 -6.85 8.44
N ALA A 48 -19.12 -6.25 7.35
CA ALA A 48 -19.04 -6.86 6.01
C ALA A 48 -17.59 -7.01 5.52
N ILE A 49 -16.72 -6.02 5.79
CA ILE A 49 -15.29 -6.10 5.47
C ILE A 49 -14.63 -7.24 6.24
N LEU A 50 -14.81 -7.30 7.56
CA LEU A 50 -14.26 -8.35 8.41
C LEU A 50 -14.76 -9.74 8.00
N LYS A 51 -16.06 -9.87 7.70
CA LYS A 51 -16.60 -11.14 7.22
C LYS A 51 -16.03 -11.55 5.87
N ASN A 52 -15.80 -10.60 4.97
CA ASN A 52 -15.18 -10.86 3.69
C ASN A 52 -13.72 -11.32 3.83
N ILE A 53 -12.96 -10.75 4.76
CA ILE A 53 -11.58 -11.19 5.08
C ILE A 53 -11.60 -12.63 5.59
N GLU A 54 -12.46 -12.96 6.54
CA GLU A 54 -12.63 -14.33 7.06
C GLU A 54 -12.95 -15.33 5.93
N LEU A 55 -13.90 -14.99 5.05
CA LEU A 55 -14.30 -15.84 3.94
C LEU A 55 -13.19 -16.00 2.89
N ALA A 56 -12.38 -14.96 2.65
CA ALA A 56 -11.25 -15.01 1.73
C ALA A 56 -10.21 -16.02 2.22
N GLU A 57 -9.85 -15.96 3.50
CA GLU A 57 -8.91 -16.88 4.14
C GLU A 57 -9.46 -18.31 4.19
N GLU A 58 -10.70 -18.50 4.66
CA GLU A 58 -11.36 -19.81 4.76
C GLU A 58 -11.45 -20.52 3.40
N LYS A 59 -11.84 -19.78 2.36
CA LYS A 59 -12.04 -20.33 1.02
C LYS A 59 -10.81 -20.28 0.14
N SER A 60 -9.71 -19.71 0.62
CA SER A 60 -8.48 -19.49 -0.14
C SER A 60 -8.71 -18.76 -1.48
N ILE A 61 -9.54 -17.72 -1.44
CA ILE A 61 -9.86 -16.87 -2.60
C ILE A 61 -9.45 -15.41 -2.34
N PRO A 62 -9.09 -14.62 -3.36
CA PRO A 62 -8.74 -13.23 -3.15
C PRO A 62 -9.84 -12.43 -2.48
N MET A 63 -9.45 -11.62 -1.48
CA MET A 63 -10.40 -10.80 -0.69
C MET A 63 -11.09 -9.70 -1.51
N CYS A 64 -10.55 -9.35 -2.68
CA CYS A 64 -11.10 -8.30 -3.53
C CYS A 64 -11.03 -8.74 -4.99
N GLN A 65 -12.09 -8.41 -5.73
CA GLN A 65 -12.18 -8.64 -7.18
C GLN A 65 -11.09 -7.87 -7.96
N ASP A 66 -10.67 -6.71 -7.48
CA ASP A 66 -9.46 -6.05 -7.97
C ASP A 66 -8.25 -6.64 -7.25
N THR A 67 -7.61 -7.64 -7.86
CA THR A 67 -6.38 -8.25 -7.32
C THR A 67 -5.11 -7.40 -7.53
N GLY A 68 -5.30 -6.16 -7.99
CA GLY A 68 -4.30 -5.10 -7.99
C GLY A 68 -3.24 -5.25 -9.06
N LEU A 69 -2.50 -4.15 -9.26
CA LEU A 69 -1.27 -4.12 -10.02
C LEU A 69 -0.12 -4.59 -9.11
N PRO A 70 0.70 -5.57 -9.51
CA PRO A 70 1.81 -6.04 -8.70
C PRO A 70 2.92 -4.99 -8.65
N ILE A 71 3.13 -4.42 -7.46
CA ILE A 71 4.29 -3.58 -7.12
C ILE A 71 5.19 -4.42 -6.21
N ILE A 72 6.45 -4.53 -6.57
CA ILE A 72 7.46 -5.32 -5.86
C ILE A 72 8.52 -4.36 -5.33
N PHE A 73 8.65 -4.29 -4.01
CA PHE A 73 9.77 -3.64 -3.36
C PHE A 73 10.84 -4.68 -3.09
N VAL A 74 12.07 -4.37 -3.47
CA VAL A 74 13.24 -5.23 -3.31
C VAL A 74 14.26 -4.46 -2.51
N LYS A 75 14.60 -4.95 -1.31
CA LYS A 75 15.85 -4.54 -0.66
C LYS A 75 16.93 -5.52 -1.08
N LEU A 76 17.86 -5.06 -1.90
CA LEU A 76 18.92 -5.87 -2.48
C LEU A 76 20.23 -5.62 -1.72
N GLY A 77 20.64 -6.60 -0.94
CA GLY A 77 21.91 -6.62 -0.23
C GLY A 77 23.10 -7.03 -1.10
N LYS A 78 24.23 -7.33 -0.44
CA LYS A 78 25.49 -7.77 -1.04
C LYS A 78 25.48 -9.27 -1.42
N VAL A 79 24.32 -9.79 -1.81
CA VAL A 79 24.14 -11.18 -2.24
C VAL A 79 24.10 -11.29 -3.76
N PRO A 80 24.75 -12.30 -4.36
CA PRO A 80 24.64 -12.54 -5.80
C PRO A 80 23.25 -13.09 -6.14
N VAL A 81 22.54 -12.40 -7.04
CA VAL A 81 21.20 -12.76 -7.50
C VAL A 81 21.19 -13.01 -9.01
N GLU A 82 20.67 -14.15 -9.42
CA GLU A 82 20.50 -14.54 -10.82
C GLU A 82 19.17 -14.01 -11.38
N ASN A 83 19.21 -13.30 -12.51
CA ASN A 83 18.04 -12.87 -13.29
C ASN A 83 16.87 -12.28 -12.46
N LEU A 84 17.19 -11.40 -11.51
CA LEU A 84 16.24 -10.82 -10.54
C LEU A 84 14.87 -10.47 -11.13
N TYR A 85 14.83 -9.65 -12.18
CA TYR A 85 13.57 -9.21 -12.78
C TYR A 85 12.79 -10.34 -13.45
N GLU A 86 13.46 -11.26 -14.14
CA GLU A 86 12.79 -12.39 -14.80
C GLU A 86 12.25 -13.39 -13.78
N GLY A 87 12.98 -13.66 -12.69
CA GLY A 87 12.47 -14.45 -11.56
C GLY A 87 11.19 -13.83 -10.98
N ILE A 88 11.20 -12.52 -10.73
CA ILE A 88 10.02 -11.78 -10.27
C ILE A 88 8.85 -11.91 -11.26
N LYS A 89 9.11 -11.67 -12.55
CA LYS A 89 8.09 -11.71 -13.61
C LYS A 89 7.49 -13.11 -13.75
N LYS A 90 8.30 -14.16 -13.69
CA LYS A 90 7.85 -15.56 -13.71
C LYS A 90 6.99 -15.89 -12.49
N GLY A 91 7.38 -15.44 -11.30
CA GLY A 91 6.59 -15.63 -10.08
C GLY A 91 5.21 -14.99 -10.17
N VAL A 92 5.14 -13.75 -10.68
CA VAL A 92 3.88 -13.05 -10.93
C VAL A 92 3.03 -13.75 -11.99
N ALA A 93 3.64 -14.20 -13.10
CA ALA A 93 2.94 -14.94 -14.15
C ALA A 93 2.34 -16.26 -13.62
N LYS A 94 3.14 -17.02 -12.85
CA LYS A 94 2.73 -18.28 -12.22
C LYS A 94 1.59 -18.07 -11.23
N ALA A 95 1.67 -17.04 -10.39
CA ALA A 95 0.59 -16.71 -9.46
C ALA A 95 -0.68 -16.32 -10.21
N THR A 96 -0.56 -15.57 -11.31
CA THR A 96 -1.70 -15.19 -12.16
C THR A 96 -2.41 -16.39 -12.78
N SER A 97 -1.68 -17.46 -13.12
CA SER A 97 -2.27 -18.65 -13.71
C SER A 97 -2.84 -19.66 -12.70
N GLU A 98 -2.23 -19.78 -11.52
CA GLU A 98 -2.56 -20.83 -10.55
C GLU A 98 -3.42 -20.36 -9.38
N VAL A 99 -3.35 -19.08 -9.02
CA VAL A 99 -4.20 -18.45 -8.01
C VAL A 99 -5.37 -17.79 -8.75
N PRO A 100 -6.61 -17.77 -8.21
CA PRO A 100 -7.75 -17.14 -8.89
C PRO A 100 -7.69 -15.61 -8.86
N LEU A 101 -6.57 -15.03 -9.31
CA LEU A 101 -6.34 -13.60 -9.45
C LEU A 101 -7.07 -13.07 -10.70
N ARG A 102 -7.51 -11.81 -10.64
CA ARG A 102 -7.99 -11.10 -11.83
C ARG A 102 -6.78 -10.59 -12.63
N PRO A 103 -6.72 -10.82 -13.95
CA PRO A 103 -5.77 -10.15 -14.83
C PRO A 103 -6.03 -8.63 -14.89
N ASN A 104 -5.18 -7.81 -14.27
CA ASN A 104 -5.38 -6.36 -14.14
C ASN A 104 -4.52 -5.51 -15.08
N VAL A 105 -3.54 -6.11 -15.76
CA VAL A 105 -2.61 -5.37 -16.61
C VAL A 105 -3.12 -5.33 -18.03
N VAL A 106 -3.18 -4.12 -18.56
CA VAL A 106 -3.63 -3.85 -19.92
C VAL A 106 -2.69 -2.86 -20.59
N ASP A 107 -2.55 -2.98 -21.91
CA ASP A 107 -1.95 -1.93 -22.71
C ASP A 107 -2.78 -0.64 -22.57
N PRO A 108 -2.17 0.52 -22.28
CA PRO A 108 -2.91 1.73 -21.93
C PRO A 108 -3.73 2.30 -23.09
N ILE A 109 -3.37 2.00 -24.35
CA ILE A 109 -4.04 2.53 -25.55
C ILE A 109 -5.07 1.54 -26.10
N THR A 110 -4.64 0.31 -26.39
CA THR A 110 -5.47 -0.74 -27.00
C THR A 110 -6.35 -1.49 -26.01
N ARG A 111 -6.05 -1.37 -24.70
CA ARG A 111 -6.72 -2.08 -23.61
C ARG A 111 -6.59 -3.61 -23.66
N LYS A 112 -5.69 -4.13 -24.50
CA LYS A 112 -5.39 -5.57 -24.55
C LYS A 112 -4.84 -6.03 -23.20
N ASN A 113 -5.44 -7.07 -22.62
CA ASN A 113 -5.03 -7.63 -21.34
C ASN A 113 -3.85 -8.59 -21.50
N SER A 114 -2.85 -8.48 -20.61
CA SER A 114 -1.63 -9.28 -20.61
C SER A 114 -1.43 -10.11 -19.34
N GLY A 115 -2.50 -10.35 -18.56
CA GLY A 115 -2.39 -11.02 -17.27
C GLY A 115 -2.20 -10.01 -16.13
N ASN A 116 -1.32 -10.35 -15.19
CA ASN A 116 -0.70 -9.37 -14.27
C ASN A 116 0.77 -9.11 -14.59
N VAL A 117 1.20 -9.47 -15.80
CA VAL A 117 2.51 -9.13 -16.37
C VAL A 117 2.31 -8.26 -17.60
N GLY A 118 3.37 -7.58 -18.04
CA GLY A 118 3.32 -6.71 -19.22
C GLY A 118 4.69 -6.15 -19.56
N ASP A 119 4.74 -5.22 -20.51
CA ASP A 119 5.96 -4.42 -20.72
C ASP A 119 6.22 -3.60 -19.46
N LYS A 120 7.40 -3.80 -18.84
CA LYS A 120 7.80 -3.19 -17.57
C LYS A 120 6.83 -3.42 -16.40
N VAL A 121 6.05 -4.51 -16.44
CA VAL A 121 5.18 -4.96 -15.35
C VAL A 121 5.49 -6.42 -15.02
N PRO A 122 5.72 -6.78 -13.74
CA PRO A 122 5.47 -6.03 -12.51
C PRO A 122 6.36 -4.79 -12.32
N ILE A 123 5.86 -3.79 -11.58
CA ILE A 123 6.68 -2.64 -11.18
C ILE A 123 7.66 -3.13 -10.12
N VAL A 124 8.96 -2.92 -10.34
CA VAL A 124 10.00 -3.30 -9.39
C VAL A 124 10.72 -2.06 -8.89
N ASP A 125 10.66 -1.84 -7.59
CA ASP A 125 11.41 -0.81 -6.89
C ASP A 125 12.56 -1.44 -6.11
N ILE A 126 13.79 -1.10 -6.48
CA ILE A 126 15.00 -1.64 -5.84
C ILE A 126 15.62 -0.58 -4.92
N GLU A 127 15.86 -0.98 -3.69
CA GLU A 127 16.66 -0.27 -2.69
C GLU A 127 17.92 -1.09 -2.41
N LEU A 128 19.08 -0.48 -2.57
CA LEU A 128 20.36 -1.13 -2.26
C LEU A 128 20.63 -1.00 -0.76
N ILE A 129 20.95 -2.11 -0.11
CA ILE A 129 21.25 -2.16 1.33
C ILE A 129 22.62 -2.82 1.58
N ASP A 130 23.21 -2.55 2.73
CA ASP A 130 24.49 -3.14 3.14
C ASP A 130 24.26 -4.35 4.06
N GLU A 131 23.57 -5.36 3.55
CA GLU A 131 23.21 -6.58 4.29
C GLU A 131 23.44 -7.82 3.41
N ASP A 132 23.54 -9.00 4.02
CA ASP A 132 23.80 -10.27 3.32
C ASP A 132 22.49 -11.02 2.95
N TYR A 133 21.47 -10.29 2.52
CA TYR A 133 20.19 -10.86 2.09
C TYR A 133 19.53 -10.06 0.96
N VAL A 134 18.52 -10.66 0.32
CA VAL A 134 17.52 -9.94 -0.48
C VAL A 134 16.14 -10.09 0.16
N GLU A 135 15.40 -9.00 0.27
CA GLU A 135 14.04 -8.99 0.83
C GLU A 135 13.05 -8.50 -0.22
N PHE A 136 12.02 -9.30 -0.46
CA PHE A 136 10.94 -9.00 -1.40
C PHE A 136 9.69 -8.65 -0.61
N THR A 137 9.06 -7.55 -0.95
CA THR A 137 7.70 -7.22 -0.51
C THR A 137 6.82 -7.00 -1.72
N ILE A 138 5.76 -7.78 -1.87
CA ILE A 138 4.73 -7.52 -2.88
C ILE A 138 3.59 -6.72 -2.26
N MET A 139 3.15 -5.68 -2.96
CA MET A 139 1.96 -4.89 -2.63
C MET A 139 1.05 -4.82 -3.87
N PRO A 140 0.06 -5.72 -4.00
CA PRO A 140 -0.89 -5.66 -5.09
C PRO A 140 -1.85 -4.47 -4.94
N LYS A 141 -1.52 -3.38 -5.63
CA LYS A 141 -2.19 -2.08 -5.48
C LYS A 141 -3.50 -2.05 -6.27
N GLY A 142 -4.63 -1.93 -5.56
CA GLY A 142 -5.94 -1.73 -6.18
C GLY A 142 -6.05 -0.35 -6.83
N PHE A 143 -6.68 -0.27 -8.01
CA PHE A 143 -6.77 0.98 -8.76
C PHE A 143 -7.88 1.92 -8.26
N GLY A 144 -8.85 1.40 -7.53
CA GLY A 144 -9.81 2.25 -6.78
C GLY A 144 -9.10 3.19 -5.81
N SER A 145 -8.02 2.74 -5.16
CA SER A 145 -7.22 3.55 -4.25
C SER A 145 -6.07 4.28 -4.97
N GLU A 146 -5.38 3.64 -5.93
CA GLU A 146 -4.32 4.30 -6.74
C GLU A 146 -4.81 5.58 -7.46
N ASN A 147 -6.03 5.56 -7.99
CA ASN A 147 -6.62 6.71 -8.70
C ASN A 147 -6.91 7.93 -7.79
N ASN A 148 -6.74 7.79 -6.47
CA ASN A 148 -6.96 8.86 -5.49
C ASN A 148 -5.65 9.35 -4.85
N ASN A 149 -4.49 8.92 -5.35
CA ASN A 149 -3.20 9.50 -4.95
C ASN A 149 -3.09 10.96 -5.44
N ALA A 150 -2.33 11.78 -4.74
CA ALA A 150 -2.07 13.17 -5.12
C ALA A 150 -0.61 13.56 -4.90
N LEU A 151 -0.11 14.45 -5.75
CA LEU A 151 1.21 15.07 -5.62
C LEU A 151 1.04 16.58 -5.55
N LYS A 152 1.72 17.21 -4.59
CA LYS A 152 1.84 18.66 -4.49
C LYS A 152 3.31 19.05 -4.41
N MET A 153 3.69 20.04 -5.21
CA MET A 153 4.98 20.72 -5.09
C MET A 153 4.77 21.95 -4.22
N ALA A 154 4.78 21.76 -2.90
CA ALA A 154 4.52 22.84 -1.95
C ALA A 154 5.70 23.81 -1.89
N LEU A 155 5.42 25.04 -1.46
CA LEU A 155 6.45 26.01 -1.11
C LEU A 155 7.00 25.66 0.29
N PRO A 156 8.32 25.79 0.52
CA PRO A 156 8.90 25.58 1.86
C PRO A 156 8.22 26.43 2.96
N ALA A 157 7.72 27.62 2.60
CA ALA A 157 7.02 28.52 3.52
C ALA A 157 5.65 27.99 4.00
N GLU A 158 5.05 27.00 3.32
CA GLU A 158 3.82 26.33 3.78
C GLU A 158 4.08 25.45 5.01
N GLY A 159 5.33 25.01 5.22
CA GLY A 159 5.76 24.29 6.41
C GLY A 159 4.97 23.01 6.71
N ILE A 160 4.99 22.60 7.98
CA ILE A 160 4.33 21.38 8.46
C ILE A 160 2.80 21.48 8.34
N GLU A 161 2.21 22.64 8.60
CA GLU A 161 0.76 22.83 8.48
C GLU A 161 0.27 22.62 7.04
N GLY A 162 0.95 23.20 6.05
CA GLY A 162 0.57 23.01 4.65
C GLY A 162 0.72 21.57 4.15
N VAL A 163 1.62 20.79 4.77
CA VAL A 163 1.70 19.34 4.54
C VAL A 163 0.47 18.65 5.10
N LYS A 164 0.15 18.86 6.38
CA LYS A 164 -1.01 18.24 7.04
C LYS A 164 -2.32 18.61 6.33
N ASP A 165 -2.48 19.86 5.94
CA ASP A 165 -3.65 20.34 5.20
C ASP A 165 -3.80 19.59 3.87
N PHE A 166 -2.72 19.42 3.12
CA PHE A 166 -2.76 18.69 1.85
C PHE A 166 -3.08 17.19 2.04
N VAL A 167 -2.53 16.56 3.09
CA VAL A 167 -2.82 15.16 3.43
C VAL A 167 -4.31 14.99 3.74
N VAL A 168 -4.86 15.83 4.63
CA VAL A 168 -6.26 15.78 5.04
C VAL A 168 -7.18 16.09 3.85
N GLU A 169 -6.92 17.15 3.09
CA GLU A 169 -7.71 17.49 1.90
C GLU A 169 -7.76 16.33 0.90
N THR A 170 -6.62 15.70 0.62
CA THR A 170 -6.54 14.59 -0.33
C THR A 170 -7.36 13.39 0.15
N ALA A 171 -7.24 13.01 1.43
CA ALA A 171 -8.00 11.91 2.01
C ALA A 171 -9.52 12.17 1.97
N LEU A 172 -9.95 13.38 2.34
CA LEU A 172 -11.37 13.74 2.33
C LEU A 172 -11.96 13.85 0.92
N LYS A 173 -11.16 14.33 -0.05
CA LYS A 173 -11.54 14.40 -1.47
C LYS A 173 -11.70 13.03 -2.12
N ALA A 174 -10.96 12.03 -1.64
CA ALA A 174 -11.12 10.65 -2.11
C ALA A 174 -12.52 10.09 -1.79
N GLY A 175 -13.11 10.50 -0.66
CA GLY A 175 -14.46 10.10 -0.25
C GLY A 175 -14.63 8.59 -0.14
N GLY A 176 -15.75 8.05 -0.64
CA GLY A 176 -16.00 6.60 -0.65
C GLY A 176 -15.29 5.80 -1.75
N LYS A 177 -14.64 6.48 -2.73
CA LYS A 177 -14.03 5.83 -3.90
C LYS A 177 -12.98 4.76 -3.56
N PRO A 178 -12.06 4.97 -2.61
CA PRO A 178 -11.04 3.98 -2.28
C PRO A 178 -11.55 2.91 -1.29
N CYS A 179 -12.86 2.77 -1.08
CA CYS A 179 -13.42 1.84 -0.10
C CYS A 179 -12.82 2.04 1.31
N PRO A 180 -13.05 3.19 1.97
CA PRO A 180 -12.59 3.38 3.35
C PRO A 180 -13.25 2.36 4.30
N PRO A 181 -12.63 2.03 5.45
CA PRO A 181 -11.52 2.74 6.07
C PRO A 181 -10.19 2.65 5.31
N ILE A 182 -9.55 3.80 5.02
CA ILE A 182 -8.29 3.85 4.27
C ILE A 182 -7.05 3.84 5.18
N VAL A 183 -5.90 3.48 4.63
CA VAL A 183 -4.58 3.82 5.20
C VAL A 183 -3.95 4.87 4.29
N VAL A 184 -3.39 5.94 4.86
CA VAL A 184 -2.82 7.06 4.10
C VAL A 184 -1.29 7.02 4.23
N GLY A 185 -0.61 6.70 3.13
CA GLY A 185 0.84 6.80 3.03
C GLY A 185 1.25 8.18 2.55
N VAL A 186 2.22 8.81 3.20
CA VAL A 186 2.71 10.15 2.85
C VAL A 186 4.22 10.13 2.69
N GLY A 187 4.70 10.62 1.55
CA GLY A 187 6.10 10.90 1.32
C GLY A 187 6.36 12.39 1.29
N ILE A 188 7.31 12.87 2.10
CA ILE A 188 7.72 14.27 2.17
C ILE A 188 9.17 14.41 1.70
N GLY A 189 9.42 15.30 0.74
CA GLY A 189 10.76 15.58 0.22
C GLY A 189 11.14 14.76 -1.02
N GLY A 190 12.44 14.70 -1.32
CA GLY A 190 12.95 14.10 -2.56
C GLY A 190 12.63 14.96 -3.79
N SER A 191 12.47 14.30 -4.94
CA SER A 191 11.86 14.84 -6.17
C SER A 191 10.36 14.50 -6.24
N SER A 192 9.66 15.01 -7.26
CA SER A 192 8.22 14.78 -7.45
C SER A 192 7.83 13.30 -7.52
N ASP A 193 8.59 12.50 -8.26
CA ASP A 193 8.41 11.06 -8.39
C ASP A 193 8.78 10.31 -7.09
N MET A 194 9.85 10.74 -6.42
CA MET A 194 10.30 10.16 -5.16
C MET A 194 9.30 10.38 -4.03
N ALA A 195 8.59 11.52 -3.98
CA ALA A 195 7.58 11.77 -2.97
C ALA A 195 6.42 10.74 -3.03
N LEU A 196 5.93 10.42 -4.23
CA LEU A 196 4.90 9.38 -4.41
C LEU A 196 5.45 7.98 -4.11
N LYS A 197 6.68 7.70 -4.53
CA LYS A 197 7.36 6.43 -4.21
C LYS A 197 7.53 6.24 -2.70
N LEU A 198 7.90 7.30 -2.00
CA LEU A 198 8.07 7.30 -0.55
C LEU A 198 6.74 7.13 0.17
N GLY A 199 5.67 7.78 -0.30
CA GLY A 199 4.31 7.53 0.19
C GLY A 199 3.84 6.09 -0.01
N LYS A 200 4.19 5.45 -1.14
CA LYS A 200 3.94 4.02 -1.36
C LYS A 200 4.72 3.14 -0.39
N LYS A 201 5.99 3.46 -0.10
CA LYS A 201 6.78 2.74 0.91
C LYS A 201 6.24 2.93 2.32
N ALA A 202 5.68 4.09 2.64
CA ALA A 202 5.10 4.35 3.96
C ALA A 202 3.94 3.40 4.31
N LEU A 203 3.18 2.95 3.30
CA LEU A 203 2.12 1.95 3.44
C LEU A 203 2.61 0.56 3.85
N LEU A 204 3.92 0.27 3.77
CA LEU A 204 4.48 -1.00 4.26
C LEU A 204 4.68 -1.01 5.78
N GLY A 205 4.51 0.15 6.44
CA GLY A 205 4.63 0.28 7.88
C GLY A 205 3.39 -0.23 8.60
N LYS A 206 3.56 -0.91 9.72
CA LYS A 206 2.45 -1.51 10.48
C LYS A 206 1.43 -0.48 10.94
N VAL A 207 0.16 -0.80 10.78
CA VAL A 207 -0.95 0.00 11.29
C VAL A 207 -0.92 -0.01 12.82
N GLY A 208 -1.08 1.17 13.42
CA GLY A 208 -1.02 1.37 14.87
C GLY A 208 0.38 1.66 15.41
N GLU A 209 1.44 1.36 14.66
CA GLU A 209 2.81 1.71 15.04
C GLU A 209 3.13 3.16 14.62
N ARG A 210 3.71 3.98 15.50
CA ARG A 210 4.09 5.36 15.15
C ARG A 210 5.50 5.44 14.60
N ASN A 211 5.77 6.48 13.82
CA ASN A 211 7.14 6.80 13.41
C ASN A 211 8.07 7.02 14.64
N PRO A 212 9.34 6.55 14.60
CA PRO A 212 10.29 6.80 15.68
C PRO A 212 10.70 8.28 15.83
N ASP A 213 10.56 9.11 14.79
CA ASP A 213 10.70 10.57 14.89
C ASP A 213 9.45 11.17 15.55
N PRO A 214 9.56 11.78 16.75
CA PRO A 214 8.41 12.31 17.47
C PRO A 214 7.63 13.37 16.69
N THR A 215 8.31 14.16 15.85
CA THR A 215 7.65 15.20 15.04
C THR A 215 6.76 14.57 14.00
N ILE A 216 7.23 13.49 13.36
CA ILE A 216 6.47 12.76 12.36
C ILE A 216 5.31 12.00 13.02
N ALA A 217 5.56 11.37 14.17
CA ALA A 217 4.52 10.67 14.92
C ALA A 217 3.36 11.59 15.30
N GLU A 218 3.65 12.83 15.72
CA GLU A 218 2.63 13.85 15.99
C GLU A 218 1.85 14.22 14.72
N MET A 219 2.54 14.43 13.60
CA MET A 219 1.88 14.68 12.31
C MET A 219 0.96 13.54 11.87
N GLU A 220 1.38 12.28 12.06
CA GLU A 220 0.56 11.10 11.74
C GLU A 220 -0.75 11.11 12.54
N LEU A 221 -0.65 11.33 13.85
CA LEU A 221 -1.80 11.37 14.76
C LEU A 221 -2.75 12.52 14.44
N GLU A 222 -2.22 13.71 14.23
CA GLU A 222 -3.05 14.88 13.95
C GLU A 222 -3.75 14.77 12.59
N CYS A 223 -3.06 14.29 11.55
CA CYS A 223 -3.70 14.02 10.26
C CYS A 223 -4.83 12.99 10.41
N LEU A 224 -4.58 11.89 11.15
CA LEU A 224 -5.56 10.83 11.37
C LEU A 224 -6.79 11.35 12.11
N GLU A 225 -6.59 12.15 13.16
CA GLU A 225 -7.68 12.79 13.91
C GLU A 225 -8.51 13.70 13.00
N ARG A 226 -7.84 14.58 12.24
CA ARG A 226 -8.50 15.52 11.33
C ARG A 226 -9.32 14.81 10.24
N ILE A 227 -8.80 13.73 9.66
CA ILE A 227 -9.50 12.93 8.64
C ILE A 227 -10.75 12.27 9.22
N ASN A 228 -10.65 11.69 10.41
CA ASN A 228 -11.77 10.98 11.03
C ASN A 228 -12.83 11.93 11.62
N LYS A 229 -12.43 13.13 12.05
CA LYS A 229 -13.34 14.16 12.55
C LYS A 229 -14.35 14.65 11.50
N ASP A 230 -14.03 14.58 10.21
CA ASP A 230 -14.94 14.99 9.12
C ASP A 230 -16.17 14.08 9.00
N GLY A 231 -16.10 12.85 9.51
CA GLY A 231 -17.26 11.96 9.61
C GLY A 231 -17.69 11.29 8.30
N LYS A 232 -16.81 11.23 7.28
CA LYS A 232 -17.08 10.47 6.03
C LYS A 232 -17.32 8.99 6.32
N GLY A 233 -16.55 8.42 7.25
CA GLY A 233 -16.73 7.07 7.77
C GLY A 233 -16.51 5.93 6.76
N PRO A 234 -16.84 4.70 7.17
CA PRO A 234 -16.71 3.51 6.34
C PRO A 234 -17.48 3.64 5.02
N MET A 235 -16.85 3.22 3.92
CA MET A 235 -17.33 3.36 2.54
C MET A 235 -17.71 4.80 2.10
N GLY A 236 -17.41 5.82 2.90
CA GLY A 236 -17.81 7.21 2.66
C GLY A 236 -19.31 7.47 2.87
N LEU A 237 -19.97 6.62 3.67
CA LEU A 237 -21.42 6.64 3.90
C LEU A 237 -21.82 7.18 5.28
N GLY A 238 -20.90 7.85 5.96
CA GLY A 238 -21.05 8.33 7.33
C GLY A 238 -20.46 7.35 8.36
N GLY A 239 -20.02 7.90 9.50
CA GLY A 239 -19.39 7.14 10.58
C GLY A 239 -18.09 7.79 11.03
N ARG A 240 -17.44 7.17 12.01
CA ARG A 240 -16.25 7.73 12.68
C ARG A 240 -14.96 7.40 11.96
N THR A 241 -14.88 6.24 11.32
CA THR A 241 -13.60 5.72 10.81
C THR A 241 -13.53 5.86 9.29
N THR A 242 -13.05 7.01 8.84
CA THR A 242 -12.68 7.25 7.43
C THR A 242 -11.32 6.62 7.13
N ALA A 243 -10.36 6.75 8.05
CA ALA A 243 -9.01 6.21 7.94
C ALA A 243 -8.64 5.39 9.17
N LEU A 244 -7.95 4.28 8.96
CA LEU A 244 -7.35 3.43 9.99
C LEU A 244 -6.04 4.04 10.50
N ASP A 245 -5.23 4.60 9.60
CA ASP A 245 -3.92 5.15 9.94
C ASP A 245 -3.41 6.15 8.90
N VAL A 246 -2.42 6.94 9.33
CA VAL A 246 -1.56 7.77 8.49
C VAL A 246 -0.12 7.36 8.77
N LYS A 247 0.63 7.05 7.71
CA LYS A 247 2.04 6.63 7.76
C LYS A 247 2.87 7.63 6.97
N ILE A 248 3.87 8.23 7.60
CA ILE A 248 4.68 9.26 6.97
C ILE A 248 6.14 8.80 6.91
N LEU A 249 6.74 8.93 5.73
CA LEU A 249 8.18 8.85 5.54
C LEU A 249 8.69 10.17 4.93
N LYS A 250 9.90 10.57 5.31
CA LYS A 250 10.57 11.75 4.77
C LYS A 250 11.93 11.42 4.20
N MET A 251 12.39 12.25 3.27
CA MET A 251 13.78 12.29 2.83
C MET A 251 14.19 13.74 2.55
N ASP A 252 15.49 13.99 2.47
CA ASP A 252 16.00 15.32 2.14
C ASP A 252 15.51 15.79 0.76
N THR A 253 15.39 17.10 0.60
CA THR A 253 14.94 17.72 -0.65
C THR A 253 15.73 18.99 -0.94
N HIS A 254 15.54 19.53 -2.14
CA HIS A 254 16.18 20.77 -2.57
C HIS A 254 15.57 21.96 -1.81
N THR A 255 16.40 22.89 -1.35
CA THR A 255 15.98 24.06 -0.54
C THR A 255 14.82 24.89 -1.12
N ALA A 256 14.67 24.87 -2.46
CA ALA A 256 13.63 25.60 -3.16
C ALA A 256 12.26 24.89 -3.23
N GLY A 257 12.13 23.65 -2.76
CA GLY A 257 10.91 22.86 -2.92
C GLY A 257 10.55 22.04 -1.69
N LEU A 258 9.26 21.70 -1.61
CA LEU A 258 8.71 20.75 -0.63
C LEU A 258 7.75 19.78 -1.35
N PRO A 259 8.27 18.74 -2.03
CA PRO A 259 7.42 17.75 -2.68
C PRO A 259 6.66 16.90 -1.65
N ILE A 260 5.37 16.68 -1.86
CA ILE A 260 4.50 15.89 -0.98
C ILE A 260 3.69 14.94 -1.83
N GLY A 261 3.88 13.64 -1.63
CA GLY A 261 3.11 12.58 -2.26
C GLY A 261 2.17 11.93 -1.25
N VAL A 262 0.87 12.05 -1.48
CA VAL A 262 -0.17 11.37 -0.68
C VAL A 262 -0.65 10.16 -1.47
N VAL A 263 -0.54 8.99 -0.87
CA VAL A 263 -0.88 7.69 -1.47
C VAL A 263 -1.98 7.06 -0.63
N ILE A 264 -3.13 6.85 -1.27
CA ILE A 264 -4.31 6.30 -0.59
C ILE A 264 -4.32 4.79 -0.76
N GLN A 265 -4.53 4.07 0.33
CA GLN A 265 -4.72 2.62 0.34
C GLN A 265 -6.10 2.27 0.90
N CYS A 266 -6.79 1.34 0.25
CA CYS A 266 -8.10 0.88 0.69
C CYS A 266 -7.99 0.01 1.95
N TRP A 267 -9.12 -0.40 2.53
CA TRP A 267 -9.13 -1.34 3.67
C TRP A 267 -8.38 -2.64 3.35
N ALA A 268 -8.34 -3.04 2.07
CA ALA A 268 -7.52 -4.16 1.60
C ALA A 268 -6.05 -3.73 1.46
N ASP A 269 -5.47 -3.22 2.55
CA ASP A 269 -4.06 -2.87 2.68
C ASP A 269 -3.21 -4.13 2.76
N ARG A 270 -2.97 -4.70 1.58
CA ARG A 270 -2.40 -6.04 1.45
C ARG A 270 -0.97 -6.00 0.92
N HIS A 271 -0.08 -6.56 1.70
CA HIS A 271 1.29 -6.82 1.30
C HIS A 271 1.83 -8.06 2.01
N ALA A 272 2.82 -8.70 1.40
CA ALA A 272 3.52 -9.85 1.99
C ALA A 272 5.02 -9.71 1.73
N THR A 273 5.82 -10.09 2.73
CA THR A 273 7.27 -9.93 2.72
C THR A 273 7.96 -11.25 2.99
N ALA A 274 9.03 -11.55 2.24
CA ALA A 274 9.93 -12.66 2.52
C ALA A 274 11.38 -12.25 2.25
N ARG A 275 12.28 -12.89 3.00
CA ARG A 275 13.73 -12.71 2.88
C ARG A 275 14.36 -14.00 2.37
N LEU A 276 15.33 -13.85 1.48
CA LEU A 276 16.22 -14.92 1.03
C LEU A 276 17.65 -14.54 1.39
N GLU A 277 18.36 -15.51 1.95
CA GLU A 277 19.78 -15.41 2.31
C GLU A 277 20.57 -16.34 1.39
N ASP A 278 21.83 -15.97 1.13
CA ASP A 278 22.74 -16.84 0.39
C ASP A 278 23.30 -17.90 1.34
N ASN A 279 22.76 -19.12 1.29
CA ASN A 279 23.25 -20.27 2.07
C ASN A 279 24.53 -20.86 1.50
#